data_AF-A0A3B8J1P0-F1
#
_entry.id   AF-A0A3B8J1P0-F1
#
_cell.length_a   1.000
_cell.length_b   1.000
_cell.length_c   1.000
_cell.angle_alpha   90.00
_cell.angle_beta   90.00
_cell.angle_gamma   90.00
#
_symmetry.space_group_name_H-M   'P 1'
#
loop_
_entity.id
_entity.type
_entity.pdbx_description
1 polymer ?
#
loop_
_entity_poly.entity_id
_entity_poly.type
_entity_poly.pdbx_seq_one_letter_code
_entity_poly.pdbx_strand_id
1 'polypeptide(L)'
;MGIRYLCLFGLLIGSTSLVAQNQNTFSKAGLLEDLQFLNEVYVQGHSANYREGAARYTLQPLLDSVQAHLTDSLTGEQYFFLLRHAIALSGCVHTRLEKADALFLDKKTRFPMPFYWIGGQMLVAEQPDNPLPLQMGEPILEINGLPSSQALAPLLHLFPADG
;
A
#
# COMPACT_ATOMS: atom_id res chain seq x y z
N MET A 1 -38.29 -30.61 53.38
CA MET A 1 -37.92 -29.26 52.89
C MET A 1 -36.43 -29.27 52.60
N GLY A 2 -36.03 -29.10 51.34
CA GLY A 2 -34.61 -29.14 50.94
C GLY A 2 -34.43 -29.50 49.46
N ILE A 3 -34.87 -28.61 48.57
CA ILE A 3 -34.59 -28.70 47.13
C ILE A 3 -33.10 -28.36 46.94
N ARG A 4 -32.30 -29.30 46.46
CA ARG A 4 -30.92 -29.04 46.02
C ARG A 4 -30.90 -28.96 44.50
N TYR A 5 -30.62 -27.76 44.01
CA TYR A 5 -30.55 -27.43 42.60
C TYR A 5 -29.36 -28.11 41.93
N LEU A 6 -29.66 -28.65 40.76
CA LEU A 6 -28.80 -29.29 39.79
C LEU A 6 -27.93 -28.22 39.12
N CYS A 7 -26.64 -28.12 39.46
CA CYS A 7 -25.69 -27.33 38.67
C CYS A 7 -25.23 -28.17 37.47
N LEU A 8 -25.99 -28.09 36.37
CA LEU A 8 -25.52 -28.50 35.05
C LEU A 8 -24.25 -27.69 34.72
N PHE A 9 -23.11 -28.37 34.63
CA PHE A 9 -21.92 -27.84 33.97
C PHE A 9 -22.24 -27.71 32.48
N GLY A 10 -22.76 -26.55 32.09
CA GLY A 10 -22.88 -26.16 30.69
C GLY A 10 -21.47 -25.97 30.12
N LEU A 11 -20.99 -27.00 29.42
CA LEU A 11 -19.81 -26.90 28.57
C LEU A 11 -20.18 -25.97 27.40
N LEU A 12 -20.03 -24.66 27.60
CA LEU A 12 -20.02 -23.66 26.54
C LEU A 12 -18.78 -23.92 25.70
N ILE A 13 -18.90 -24.83 24.73
CA ILE A 13 -18.02 -24.85 23.56
C ILE A 13 -18.38 -23.57 22.81
N GLY A 14 -17.77 -22.47 23.23
CA GLY A 14 -17.73 -21.25 22.44
C GLY A 14 -17.07 -21.62 21.14
N SER A 15 -17.86 -21.67 20.08
CA SER A 15 -17.39 -21.64 18.71
C SER A 15 -16.63 -20.34 18.53
N THR A 16 -15.33 -20.36 18.88
CA THR A 16 -14.37 -19.42 18.32
C THR A 16 -14.35 -19.72 16.83
N SER A 17 -15.19 -19.04 16.08
CA SER A 17 -14.97 -18.83 14.67
C SER A 17 -13.67 -18.05 14.57
N LEU A 18 -12.55 -18.76 14.58
CA LEU A 18 -11.31 -18.29 14.00
C LEU A 18 -11.62 -18.14 12.52
N VAL A 19 -12.14 -16.98 12.15
CA VAL A 19 -12.05 -16.52 10.78
C VAL A 19 -10.56 -16.32 10.57
N ALA A 20 -9.88 -17.38 10.15
CA ALA A 20 -8.59 -17.29 9.50
C ALA A 20 -8.85 -16.49 8.22
N GLN A 21 -8.90 -15.16 8.35
CA GLN A 21 -8.64 -14.30 7.21
C GLN A 21 -7.27 -14.73 6.74
N ASN A 22 -7.22 -15.31 5.54
CA ASN A 22 -6.00 -15.74 4.90
C ASN A 22 -5.18 -14.49 4.53
N GLN A 23 -4.62 -13.83 5.54
CA GLN A 23 -3.59 -12.82 5.39
C GLN A 23 -2.30 -13.61 5.28
N ASN A 24 -1.93 -13.97 4.05
CA ASN A 24 -0.63 -14.56 3.79
C ASN A 24 0.43 -13.62 4.38
N THR A 25 1.04 -14.07 5.48
CA THR A 25 2.19 -13.41 6.08
C THR A 25 3.44 -14.04 5.51
N PHE A 26 4.40 -13.21 5.18
CA PHE A 26 5.69 -13.61 4.63
C PHE A 26 6.72 -13.48 5.73
N SER A 27 7.48 -14.56 5.97
CA SER A 27 8.55 -14.54 6.95
C SER A 27 9.66 -13.58 6.50
N LYS A 28 10.36 -12.97 7.45
CA LYS A 28 11.53 -12.13 7.17
C LYS A 28 12.53 -12.83 6.23
N ALA A 29 12.80 -14.12 6.46
CA ALA A 29 13.75 -14.88 5.65
C ALA A 29 13.30 -14.95 4.17
N GLY A 30 12.03 -15.28 3.92
CA GLY A 30 11.50 -15.31 2.55
C GLY A 30 11.47 -13.93 1.90
N LEU A 31 11.13 -12.89 2.67
CA LEU A 31 11.15 -11.51 2.19
C LEU A 31 12.56 -11.07 1.77
N LEU A 32 13.59 -11.42 2.54
CA LEU A 32 14.98 -11.11 2.20
C LEU A 32 15.44 -11.84 0.95
N GLU A 33 15.07 -13.11 0.80
CA GLU A 33 15.36 -13.90 -0.40
C GLU A 33 14.73 -13.26 -1.65
N ASP A 34 13.44 -12.94 -1.60
CA ASP A 34 12.72 -12.28 -2.70
C ASP A 34 13.33 -10.91 -3.03
N LEU A 35 13.64 -10.11 -2.01
CA LEU A 35 14.26 -8.79 -2.19
C LEU A 35 15.65 -8.88 -2.79
N GLN A 36 16.43 -9.89 -2.41
CA GLN A 36 17.78 -10.09 -2.92
C GLN A 36 17.72 -10.47 -4.40
N PHE A 37 16.85 -11.42 -4.75
CA PHE A 37 16.60 -11.77 -6.15
C PHE A 37 16.12 -10.56 -6.96
N LEU A 38 15.15 -9.80 -6.45
CA LEU A 38 14.65 -8.61 -7.14
C LEU A 38 15.74 -7.55 -7.32
N ASN A 39 16.59 -7.33 -6.32
CA ASN A 39 17.72 -6.40 -6.42
C ASN A 39 18.70 -6.85 -7.52
N GLU A 40 19.05 -8.13 -7.58
CA GLU A 40 19.94 -8.67 -8.61
C GLU A 40 19.37 -8.46 -10.02
N VAL A 41 18.10 -8.84 -10.22
CA VAL A 41 17.40 -8.65 -11.50
C VAL A 41 17.29 -7.18 -11.86
N TYR A 42 16.97 -6.31 -10.90
CA TYR A 42 16.85 -4.88 -11.15
C TYR A 42 18.21 -4.26 -11.53
N VAL A 43 19.27 -4.55 -10.78
CA VAL A 43 20.60 -4.01 -11.04
C VAL A 43 21.14 -4.44 -12.40
N GLN A 44 20.92 -5.70 -12.78
CA GLN A 44 21.43 -6.26 -14.03
C GLN A 44 20.50 -6.00 -15.23
N GLY A 45 19.20 -5.98 -15.03
CA GLY A 45 18.21 -5.95 -16.12
C GLY A 45 17.59 -4.59 -16.40
N HIS A 46 17.58 -3.66 -15.43
CA HIS A 46 16.86 -2.40 -15.60
C HIS A 46 17.65 -1.40 -16.44
N SER A 47 17.08 -0.97 -17.56
CA SER A 47 17.75 -0.11 -18.56
C SER A 47 18.26 1.22 -17.99
N ALA A 48 17.57 1.79 -16.99
CA ALA A 48 18.02 3.03 -16.34
C ALA A 48 19.43 2.94 -15.73
N ASN A 49 19.89 1.73 -15.34
CA ASN A 49 21.23 1.51 -14.78
C ASN A 49 22.36 1.55 -15.82
N TYR A 50 22.01 1.62 -17.10
CA TYR A 50 22.96 1.68 -18.23
C TYR A 50 22.96 3.06 -18.91
N ARG A 51 22.23 4.04 -18.36
CA ARG A 51 22.26 5.41 -18.87
C ARG A 51 23.59 6.06 -18.52
N GLU A 52 24.28 6.61 -19.51
CA GLU A 52 25.55 7.31 -19.31
C GLU A 52 25.37 8.49 -18.33
N GLY A 53 26.31 8.64 -17.40
CA GLY A 53 26.28 9.70 -16.38
C GLY A 53 25.26 9.51 -15.25
N ALA A 54 24.44 8.46 -15.27
CA ALA A 54 23.52 8.15 -14.17
C ALA A 54 24.17 7.22 -13.12
N ALA A 55 23.91 7.47 -11.84
CA ALA A 55 24.24 6.51 -10.79
C ALA A 55 23.33 5.28 -10.93
N ARG A 56 23.88 4.09 -10.70
CA ARG A 56 23.08 2.86 -10.68
C ARG A 56 22.16 2.86 -9.47
N TYR A 57 20.88 2.64 -9.70
CA TYR A 57 19.90 2.43 -8.65
C TYR A 57 19.89 0.97 -8.21
N THR A 58 19.81 0.77 -6.89
CA THR A 58 19.75 -0.56 -6.26
C THR A 58 18.68 -0.56 -5.19
N LEU A 59 18.14 -1.73 -4.89
CA LEU A 59 17.23 -1.94 -3.77
C LEU A 59 17.99 -2.27 -2.47
N GLN A 60 19.32 -2.13 -2.45
CA GLN A 60 20.15 -2.43 -1.27
C GLN A 60 19.72 -1.68 0.00
N PRO A 61 19.37 -0.38 -0.05
CA PRO A 61 18.88 0.31 1.16
C PRO A 61 17.60 -0.30 1.73
N LEU A 62 16.73 -0.85 0.87
CA LEU A 62 15.53 -1.55 1.32
C LEU A 62 15.90 -2.89 1.97
N LEU A 63 16.80 -3.66 1.34
CA LEU A 63 17.33 -4.91 1.91
C LEU A 63 17.91 -4.68 3.31
N ASP A 64 18.77 -3.68 3.46
CA ASP A 64 19.40 -3.34 4.73
C ASP A 64 18.36 -2.96 5.80
N SER A 65 17.35 -2.19 5.41
CA SER A 65 16.25 -1.80 6.29
C SER A 65 15.42 -2.99 6.76
N VAL A 66 15.03 -3.91 5.86
CA VAL A 66 14.29 -5.13 6.21
C VAL A 66 15.14 -6.03 7.11
N GLN A 67 16.42 -6.17 6.80
CA GLN A 67 17.36 -6.94 7.61
C GLN A 67 17.49 -6.37 9.03
N ALA A 68 17.58 -5.05 9.18
CA ALA A 68 17.78 -4.38 10.46
C ALA A 68 16.50 -4.26 11.30
N HIS A 69 15.36 -4.00 10.68
CA HIS A 69 14.16 -3.54 11.39
C HIS A 69 12.98 -4.51 11.36
N LEU A 70 12.92 -5.45 10.41
CA LEU A 70 11.85 -6.44 10.42
C LEU A 70 12.15 -7.51 11.48
N THR A 71 11.24 -7.70 12.44
CA THR A 71 11.43 -8.65 13.54
C THR A 71 10.89 -10.04 13.22
N ASP A 72 9.81 -10.15 12.43
CA ASP A 72 9.14 -11.43 12.25
C ASP A 72 8.58 -11.61 10.82
N SER A 73 7.44 -10.97 10.51
CA SER A 73 6.74 -11.14 9.23
C SER A 73 6.03 -9.88 8.77
N LEU A 74 5.76 -9.79 7.47
CA LEU A 74 4.86 -8.79 6.88
C LEU A 74 3.65 -9.47 6.25
N THR A 75 2.50 -8.82 6.28
CA THR A 75 1.40 -9.19 5.38
C THR A 75 1.79 -8.88 3.93
N GLY A 76 1.16 -9.57 2.97
CA GLY A 76 1.39 -9.25 1.56
C GLY A 76 1.10 -7.80 1.17
N GLU A 77 0.16 -7.14 1.85
CA GLU A 77 -0.12 -5.73 1.64
C GLU A 77 1.03 -4.84 2.13
N GLN A 78 1.54 -5.09 3.34
CA GLN A 78 2.67 -4.36 3.88
C GLN A 78 3.91 -4.54 2.99
N TYR A 79 4.17 -5.77 2.54
CA TYR A 79 5.28 -6.05 1.63
C TYR A 79 5.11 -5.34 0.28
N PHE A 80 3.90 -5.37 -0.29
CA PHE A 80 3.59 -4.68 -1.55
C PHE A 80 3.86 -3.16 -1.46
N PHE A 81 3.40 -2.51 -0.39
CA PHE A 81 3.63 -1.07 -0.21
C PHE A 81 5.11 -0.73 -0.02
N LEU A 82 5.83 -1.56 0.73
CA LEU A 82 7.26 -1.43 0.95
C LEU A 82 8.05 -1.50 -0.37
N LEU A 83 7.76 -2.52 -1.19
CA LEU A 83 8.37 -2.68 -2.52
C LEU A 83 7.99 -1.52 -3.45
N ARG A 84 6.72 -1.11 -3.47
CA ARG A 84 6.23 -0.06 -4.34
C ARG A 84 6.92 1.27 -4.06
N HIS A 85 7.11 1.61 -2.79
CA HIS A 85 7.87 2.79 -2.40
C HIS A 85 9.33 2.71 -2.88
N ALA A 86 10.01 1.59 -2.67
CA ALA A 86 11.40 1.43 -3.10
C ALA A 86 11.56 1.44 -4.63
N ILE A 87 10.58 0.95 -5.40
CA ILE A 87 10.61 1.06 -6.86
C ILE A 87 10.30 2.49 -7.31
N ALA A 88 9.38 3.19 -6.67
CA ALA A 88 9.08 4.59 -7.00
C ALA A 88 10.31 5.50 -6.86
N LEU A 89 11.15 5.25 -5.85
CA LEU A 89 12.43 5.94 -5.64
C LEU A 89 13.44 5.76 -6.80
N SER A 90 13.26 4.76 -7.67
CA SER A 90 14.07 4.61 -8.87
C SER A 90 13.78 5.66 -9.95
N GLY A 91 12.62 6.35 -9.87
CA GLY A 91 12.23 7.39 -10.81
C GLY A 91 11.92 6.88 -12.23
N CYS A 92 11.56 5.61 -12.40
CA CYS A 92 11.20 5.05 -13.71
C CYS A 92 9.70 4.75 -13.80
N VAL A 93 8.96 5.44 -14.66
CA VAL A 93 7.51 5.22 -14.84
C VAL A 93 7.16 3.86 -15.47
N HIS A 94 8.13 3.22 -16.12
CA HIS A 94 7.93 1.95 -16.82
C HIS A 94 8.07 0.72 -15.91
N THR A 95 8.57 0.92 -14.68
CA THR A 95 8.69 -0.16 -13.70
C THR A 95 7.62 -0.01 -12.65
N ARG A 96 6.65 -0.93 -12.68
CA ARG A 96 5.48 -0.90 -11.80
C ARG A 96 5.23 -2.26 -11.17
N LEU A 97 4.77 -2.23 -9.93
CA LEU A 97 4.22 -3.39 -9.25
C LEU A 97 2.71 -3.38 -9.38
N GLU A 98 2.17 -4.51 -9.79
CA GLU A 98 0.74 -4.75 -9.81
C GLU A 98 0.42 -5.85 -8.81
N LYS A 99 -0.64 -5.67 -8.03
CA LYS A 99 -1.21 -6.81 -7.31
C LYS A 99 -1.85 -7.74 -8.35
N ALA A 100 -1.76 -9.05 -8.16
CA ALA A 100 -2.34 -10.01 -9.11
C ALA A 100 -3.85 -9.82 -9.30
N ASP A 101 -4.53 -9.25 -8.30
CA ASP A 101 -5.96 -8.91 -8.30
C ASP A 101 -6.25 -7.45 -8.65
N ALA A 102 -5.25 -6.64 -9.04
CA ALA A 102 -5.40 -5.22 -9.30
C ALA A 102 -6.42 -4.89 -10.41
N LEU A 103 -6.72 -5.85 -11.28
CA LEU A 103 -7.78 -5.76 -12.29
C LEU A 103 -9.20 -5.69 -11.70
N PHE A 104 -9.36 -6.00 -10.40
CA PHE A 104 -10.66 -6.11 -9.72
C PHE A 104 -10.83 -5.11 -8.56
N LEU A 105 -10.11 -3.98 -8.56
CA LEU A 105 -10.33 -2.95 -7.55
C LEU A 105 -11.79 -2.44 -7.58
N ASP A 106 -12.53 -2.72 -6.51
CA ASP A 106 -13.90 -2.25 -6.30
C ASP A 106 -13.96 -0.71 -6.40
N LYS A 107 -15.03 -0.19 -7.00
CA LYS A 107 -15.31 1.26 -7.04
C LYS A 107 -15.28 1.89 -5.64
N LYS A 108 -15.58 1.12 -4.59
CA LYS A 108 -15.56 1.59 -3.19
C LYS A 108 -14.17 2.01 -2.68
N THR A 109 -13.08 1.53 -3.28
CA THR A 109 -11.72 1.88 -2.85
C THR A 109 -11.09 3.00 -3.70
N ARG A 110 -11.84 3.59 -4.63
CA ARG A 110 -11.37 4.68 -5.49
C ARG A 110 -11.73 6.03 -4.88
N PHE A 111 -10.90 7.03 -5.15
CA PHE A 111 -11.29 8.41 -4.86
C PHE A 111 -12.53 8.75 -5.70
N PRO A 112 -13.56 9.38 -5.13
CA PRO A 112 -14.91 9.38 -5.71
C PRO A 112 -15.07 10.30 -6.93
N MET A 113 -14.05 11.08 -7.28
CA MET A 113 -14.08 12.06 -8.37
C MET A 113 -12.68 12.36 -8.90
N PRO A 114 -12.52 12.76 -10.17
CA PRO A 114 -11.24 13.25 -10.66
C PRO A 114 -10.89 14.63 -10.09
N PHE A 115 -9.59 14.93 -9.99
CA PHE A 115 -9.10 16.21 -9.50
C PHE A 115 -7.84 16.66 -10.24
N TYR A 116 -7.59 17.97 -10.23
CA TYR A 116 -6.33 18.58 -10.64
C TYR A 116 -5.48 18.93 -9.41
N TRP A 117 -4.16 18.82 -9.54
CA TRP A 117 -3.22 19.30 -8.54
C TRP A 117 -2.44 20.49 -9.12
N ILE A 118 -2.83 21.71 -8.74
CA ILE A 118 -2.31 22.97 -9.32
C ILE A 118 -1.95 23.92 -8.19
N GLY A 119 -0.73 24.47 -8.20
CA GLY A 119 -0.31 25.46 -7.19
C GLY A 119 -0.33 24.95 -5.74
N GLY A 120 -0.18 23.63 -5.54
CA GLY A 120 -0.30 23.01 -4.22
C GLY A 120 -1.74 22.83 -3.72
N GLN A 121 -2.72 23.01 -4.61
CA GLN A 121 -4.15 22.86 -4.32
C GLN A 121 -4.74 21.69 -5.11
N MET A 122 -5.60 20.94 -4.45
CA MET A 122 -6.45 19.95 -5.10
C MET A 122 -7.74 20.62 -5.56
N LEU A 123 -8.04 20.58 -6.86
CA LEU A 123 -9.22 21.21 -7.47
C LEU A 123 -10.12 20.14 -8.10
N VAL A 124 -11.44 20.27 -7.95
CA VAL A 124 -12.41 19.37 -8.60
C VAL A 124 -12.26 19.47 -10.12
N ALA A 125 -11.94 18.36 -10.79
CA ALA A 125 -11.68 18.36 -12.24
C ALA A 125 -12.95 18.24 -13.07
N GLU A 126 -13.92 17.47 -12.57
CA GLU A 126 -15.21 17.22 -13.22
C GLU A 126 -16.30 17.21 -12.15
N GLN A 127 -17.52 17.59 -12.54
CA GLN A 127 -18.66 17.54 -11.63
C GLN A 127 -18.91 16.08 -11.23
N PRO A 128 -18.89 15.73 -9.93
CA PRO A 128 -19.09 14.35 -9.51
C PRO A 128 -20.50 13.86 -9.89
N ASP A 129 -20.59 12.62 -10.36
CA ASP A 129 -21.88 11.95 -10.63
C ASP A 129 -22.73 11.74 -9.36
N ASN A 130 -22.11 11.90 -8.18
CA ASN A 130 -22.71 11.68 -6.86
C ASN A 130 -23.00 13.04 -6.17
N PRO A 131 -23.88 13.08 -5.15
CA PRO A 131 -24.44 14.32 -4.58
C PRO A 131 -23.48 15.04 -3.63
N LEU A 132 -22.18 15.06 -3.93
CA LEU A 132 -21.27 15.97 -3.26
C LEU A 132 -21.62 17.39 -3.75
N PRO A 133 -21.85 18.36 -2.84
CA PRO A 133 -22.15 19.74 -3.21
C PRO A 133 -20.86 20.46 -3.65
N LEU A 134 -20.14 19.86 -4.61
CA LEU A 134 -18.87 20.34 -5.13
C LEU A 134 -19.01 20.71 -6.59
N GLN A 135 -18.44 21.84 -6.97
CA GLN A 135 -18.43 22.32 -8.36
C GLN A 135 -17.03 22.18 -8.97
N MET A 136 -16.98 22.06 -10.31
CA MET A 136 -15.72 22.06 -11.04
C MET A 136 -14.90 23.32 -10.72
N GLY A 137 -13.60 23.14 -10.45
CA GLY A 137 -12.68 24.21 -10.07
C GLY A 137 -12.70 24.57 -8.59
N GLU A 138 -13.64 24.05 -7.80
CA GLU A 138 -13.62 24.28 -6.35
C GLU A 138 -12.42 23.58 -5.69
N PRO A 139 -11.82 24.21 -4.67
CA PRO A 139 -10.72 23.61 -3.93
C PRO A 139 -11.24 22.55 -2.95
N ILE A 140 -10.62 21.38 -2.97
CA ILE A 140 -10.78 20.34 -1.96
C ILE A 140 -9.81 20.66 -0.82
N LEU A 141 -10.33 21.20 0.27
CA LEU A 141 -9.50 21.65 1.40
C LEU A 141 -9.06 20.49 2.29
N GLU A 142 -9.94 19.52 2.53
CA GLU A 142 -9.72 18.42 3.46
C GLU A 142 -10.27 17.09 2.94
N ILE A 143 -9.62 15.99 3.32
CA ILE A 143 -10.06 14.62 3.09
C ILE A 143 -10.03 13.91 4.44
N ASN A 144 -11.20 13.47 4.94
CA ASN A 144 -11.34 12.81 6.24
C ASN A 144 -10.73 13.63 7.42
N GLY A 145 -10.88 14.96 7.38
CA GLY A 145 -10.35 15.87 8.42
C GLY A 145 -8.85 16.15 8.33
N LEU A 146 -8.17 15.68 7.28
CA LEU A 146 -6.77 16.04 6.98
C LEU A 146 -6.73 17.05 5.85
N PRO A 147 -5.88 18.09 5.92
CA PRO A 147 -5.64 18.97 4.77
C PRO A 147 -5.30 18.16 3.52
N SER A 148 -5.92 18.47 2.38
CA SER A 148 -5.77 17.69 1.15
C SER A 148 -4.31 17.58 0.69
N SER A 149 -3.50 18.61 0.96
CA SER A 149 -2.06 18.60 0.73
C SER A 149 -1.31 17.58 1.59
N GLN A 150 -1.73 17.39 2.84
CA GLN A 150 -1.17 16.38 3.73
C GLN A 150 -1.66 14.97 3.38
N ALA A 151 -2.89 14.85 2.88
CA ALA A 151 -3.45 13.57 2.44
C ALA A 151 -2.76 13.04 1.17
N LEU A 152 -2.42 13.93 0.22
CA LEU A 152 -1.83 13.53 -1.06
C LEU A 152 -0.32 13.30 -0.99
N ALA A 153 0.42 14.10 -0.21
CA ALA A 153 1.89 14.05 -0.19
C ALA A 153 2.48 12.64 0.04
N PRO A 154 1.99 11.83 1.00
CA PRO A 154 2.48 10.46 1.20
C PRO A 154 2.22 9.55 0.00
N LEU A 155 1.12 9.78 -0.73
CA LEU A 155 0.73 8.95 -1.87
C LEU A 155 1.61 9.21 -3.09
N LEU A 156 2.06 10.45 -3.30
CA LEU A 156 2.93 10.81 -4.42
C LEU A 156 4.24 10.02 -4.41
N HIS A 157 4.78 9.69 -3.22
CA HIS A 157 5.98 8.86 -3.08
C HIS A 157 5.78 7.40 -3.48
N LEU A 158 4.54 6.96 -3.73
CA LEU A 158 4.21 5.59 -4.18
C LEU A 158 4.02 5.49 -5.69
N PHE A 159 4.12 6.59 -6.42
CA PHE A 159 4.02 6.62 -7.87
C PHE A 159 5.37 7.02 -8.45
N PRO A 160 5.95 6.21 -9.35
CA PRO A 160 7.13 6.65 -10.08
C PRO A 160 6.77 7.85 -10.95
N ALA A 161 7.69 8.79 -11.04
CA ALA A 161 7.63 9.91 -11.97
C ALA A 161 8.96 9.96 -12.73
N ASP A 162 8.88 10.17 -14.05
CA ASP A 162 10.05 10.49 -14.85
C ASP A 162 10.36 11.96 -14.56
N GLY A 163 11.56 12.22 -14.03
CA GLY A 163 12.08 13.57 -13.81
C GLY A 163 12.72 14.15 -15.06
#